data_AF-A0A257MZ12-F1
#
_entry.id   AF-A0A257MZ12-F1
#
_cell.length_a   1.000
_cell.length_b   1.000
_cell.length_c   1.000
_cell.angle_alpha   90.00
_cell.angle_beta   90.00
_cell.angle_gamma   90.00
#
_symmetry.space_group_name_H-M   'P 1'
#
loop_
_entity.id
_entity.type
_entity.pdbx_description
1 polymer ?
#
loop_
_entity_poly.entity_id
_entity_poly.type
_entity_poly.pdbx_seq_one_letter_code
_entity_poly.pdbx_strand_id
1 'polypeptide(L)'
;MKTIIFLITFFFNYSVYADVNLESNTTGLWSITPTTKQNRWLIIHNLTEAQTTGIYHIEVIGRDKKAPVWQHKHLAAHIAINKPALLKSIIKPLKKGDVYPESFDNAFSSWKKENDGKGGAICTTSVIECMK
;
A
#
# COMPACT_ATOMS: atom_id res chain seq x y z
N MET A 1 -10.46 37.14 -51.91
CA MET A 1 -9.91 36.96 -50.55
C MET A 1 -10.30 35.56 -50.08
N LYS A 2 -9.32 34.66 -49.84
CA LYS A 2 -9.56 33.28 -49.37
C LYS A 2 -9.20 33.20 -47.89
N THR A 3 -10.18 32.96 -47.04
CA THR A 3 -9.99 32.79 -45.60
C THR A 3 -9.73 31.30 -45.32
N ILE A 4 -8.54 30.98 -44.82
CA ILE A 4 -8.16 29.61 -44.44
C ILE A 4 -8.43 29.46 -42.94
N ILE A 5 -9.35 28.56 -42.59
CA ILE A 5 -9.67 28.19 -41.20
C ILE A 5 -8.74 27.05 -40.79
N PHE A 6 -7.88 27.29 -39.80
CA PHE A 6 -7.04 26.26 -39.18
C PHE A 6 -7.85 25.52 -38.12
N LEU A 7 -8.13 24.23 -38.35
CA LEU A 7 -8.65 23.32 -37.34
C LEU A 7 -7.50 22.87 -36.41
N ILE A 8 -7.55 23.30 -35.14
CA ILE A 8 -6.65 22.82 -34.09
C ILE A 8 -7.26 21.55 -33.51
N THR A 9 -6.70 20.39 -33.84
CA THR A 9 -7.05 19.11 -33.22
C THR A 9 -6.34 18.97 -31.87
N PHE A 10 -7.11 19.07 -30.79
CA PHE A 10 -6.64 18.84 -29.43
C PHE A 10 -6.55 17.32 -29.17
N PHE A 11 -5.34 16.76 -29.20
CA PHE A 11 -5.11 15.36 -28.83
C PHE A 11 -5.20 15.21 -27.30
N PHE A 12 -6.37 14.84 -26.79
CA PHE A 12 -6.53 14.34 -25.43
C PHE A 12 -5.83 12.98 -25.31
N ASN A 13 -4.64 12.97 -24.70
CA ASN A 13 -3.95 11.75 -24.32
C ASN A 13 -4.64 11.18 -23.07
N TYR A 14 -5.58 10.26 -23.27
CA TYR A 14 -6.13 9.46 -22.17
C TYR A 14 -5.13 8.37 -21.81
N SER A 15 -4.39 8.58 -20.71
CA SER A 15 -3.68 7.49 -20.05
C SER A 15 -4.70 6.54 -19.45
N VAL A 16 -4.89 5.37 -20.07
CA VAL A 16 -5.63 4.26 -19.47
C VAL A 16 -4.77 3.73 -18.33
N TYR A 17 -5.04 4.17 -17.10
CA TYR A 17 -4.49 3.50 -15.93
C TYR A 17 -5.16 2.13 -15.84
N ALA A 18 -4.37 1.06 -15.97
CA ALA A 18 -4.83 -0.25 -15.57
C ALA A 18 -5.19 -0.16 -14.08
N ASP A 19 -6.48 -0.28 -13.76
CA ASP A 19 -6.97 -0.18 -12.39
C ASP A 19 -6.42 -1.36 -11.59
N VAL A 20 -5.52 -1.09 -10.63
CA VAL A 20 -5.00 -2.13 -9.77
C VAL A 20 -6.11 -2.56 -8.83
N ASN A 21 -6.74 -3.70 -9.14
CA ASN A 21 -7.77 -4.26 -8.30
C ASN A 21 -7.15 -4.92 -7.05
N LEU A 22 -7.12 -4.18 -5.94
CA LEU A 22 -6.66 -4.68 -4.62
C LEU A 22 -7.34 -6.00 -4.23
N GLU A 23 -8.61 -6.14 -4.57
CA GLU A 23 -9.46 -7.28 -4.19
C GLU A 23 -9.16 -8.55 -4.99
N SER A 24 -8.48 -8.41 -6.14
CA SER A 24 -8.06 -9.57 -6.94
C SER A 24 -6.98 -10.42 -6.25
N ASN A 25 -6.32 -9.87 -5.23
CA ASN A 25 -5.33 -10.58 -4.44
C ASN A 25 -5.84 -10.85 -3.03
N THR A 26 -6.56 -11.97 -2.87
CA THR A 26 -7.17 -12.39 -1.61
C THR A 26 -6.17 -12.62 -0.47
N THR A 27 -4.87 -12.76 -0.78
CA THR A 27 -3.84 -12.89 0.27
C THR A 27 -3.51 -11.58 0.96
N GLY A 28 -3.88 -10.43 0.38
CA GLY A 28 -3.51 -9.11 0.92
C GLY A 28 -2.00 -8.79 0.81
N LEU A 29 -1.20 -9.64 0.16
CA LEU A 29 0.27 -9.48 0.09
C LEU A 29 0.70 -8.71 -1.15
N TRP A 30 1.38 -7.58 -0.99
CA TRP A 30 1.81 -6.74 -2.12
C TRP A 30 3.27 -6.33 -2.00
N SER A 31 4.04 -6.48 -3.08
CA SER A 31 5.39 -5.93 -3.09
C SER A 31 5.34 -4.40 -3.17
N ILE A 32 6.26 -3.74 -2.47
CA ILE A 32 6.48 -2.30 -2.55
C ILE A 32 7.91 -2.02 -3.03
N THR A 33 8.25 -0.74 -3.22
CA THR A 33 9.58 -0.32 -3.67
C THR A 33 10.69 -0.95 -2.81
N PRO A 34 11.57 -1.79 -3.39
CA PRO A 34 12.67 -2.40 -2.66
C PRO A 34 13.79 -1.38 -2.43
N THR A 35 14.81 -1.76 -1.67
CA THR A 35 16.10 -1.05 -1.66
C THR A 35 17.16 -1.84 -2.40
N THR A 36 18.37 -1.28 -2.47
CA THR A 36 19.56 -1.99 -2.94
C THR A 36 19.78 -3.29 -2.15
N LYS A 37 19.57 -3.28 -0.83
CA LYS A 37 19.85 -4.40 0.09
C LYS A 37 18.64 -5.28 0.42
N GLN A 38 17.42 -4.75 0.32
CA GLN A 38 16.23 -5.36 0.94
C GLN A 38 15.07 -5.48 -0.05
N ASN A 39 14.40 -6.63 -0.05
CA ASN A 39 13.07 -6.80 -0.62
C ASN A 39 12.03 -6.34 0.40
N ARG A 40 10.96 -5.68 -0.05
CA ARG A 40 9.92 -5.16 0.83
C ARG A 40 8.54 -5.50 0.29
N TRP A 41 7.63 -5.79 1.20
CA TRP A 41 6.22 -6.02 0.90
C TRP A 41 5.36 -5.56 2.07
N LEU A 42 4.07 -5.44 1.82
CA LEU A 42 3.08 -5.21 2.84
C LEU A 42 2.05 -6.33 2.88
N ILE A 43 1.37 -6.44 4.02
CA ILE A 43 0.29 -7.37 4.30
C ILE A 43 -0.93 -6.53 4.68
N ILE A 44 -2.07 -6.73 4.02
CA ILE A 44 -3.34 -6.09 4.36
C ILE A 44 -4.12 -7.04 5.27
N HIS A 45 -4.35 -6.65 6.52
CA HIS A 45 -5.01 -7.51 7.51
C HIS A 45 -6.54 -7.37 7.52
N ASN A 46 -7.09 -6.32 6.93
CA ASN A 46 -8.53 -6.00 6.98
C ASN A 46 -9.18 -5.85 5.59
N LEU A 47 -8.73 -6.62 4.58
CA LEU A 47 -9.13 -6.44 3.18
C LEU A 47 -10.65 -6.30 2.98
N THR A 48 -11.44 -7.19 3.61
CA THR A 48 -12.91 -7.14 3.52
C THR A 48 -13.52 -5.89 4.17
N GLU A 49 -13.03 -5.51 5.35
CA GLU A 49 -13.53 -4.33 6.08
C GLU A 49 -13.17 -3.02 5.35
N ALA A 50 -11.93 -2.95 4.83
CA ALA A 50 -11.38 -1.78 4.15
C ALA A 50 -12.16 -1.37 2.89
N GLN A 51 -12.89 -2.30 2.27
CA GLN A 51 -13.80 -2.00 1.15
C GLN A 51 -14.91 -1.03 1.57
N THR A 52 -15.33 -1.09 2.82
CA THR A 52 -16.41 -0.24 3.37
C THR A 52 -15.86 0.98 4.10
N THR A 53 -14.80 0.83 4.87
CA THR A 53 -14.24 1.92 5.69
C THR A 53 -13.32 2.85 4.89
N GLY A 54 -12.76 2.37 3.77
CA GLY A 54 -11.75 3.09 2.99
C GLY A 54 -10.37 3.15 3.65
N ILE A 55 -10.21 2.54 4.84
CA ILE A 55 -8.98 2.50 5.62
C ILE A 55 -8.44 1.08 5.65
N TYR A 56 -7.22 0.93 5.17
CA TYR A 56 -6.49 -0.33 5.14
C TYR A 56 -5.53 -0.33 6.33
N HIS A 57 -5.53 -1.43 7.09
CA HIS A 57 -4.57 -1.67 8.15
C HIS A 57 -3.52 -2.65 7.65
N ILE A 58 -2.30 -2.14 7.52
CA ILE A 58 -1.21 -2.88 6.91
C ILE A 58 -0.07 -3.10 7.88
N GLU A 59 0.66 -4.17 7.65
CA GLU A 59 2.00 -4.41 8.17
C GLU A 59 3.01 -4.31 7.03
N VAL A 60 4.21 -3.77 7.28
CA VAL A 60 5.28 -3.66 6.28
C VAL A 60 6.45 -4.54 6.69
N ILE A 61 6.81 -5.47 5.80
CA ILE A 61 7.88 -6.43 6.03
C ILE A 61 9.04 -6.14 5.09
N GLY A 62 10.25 -6.35 5.61
CA GLY A 62 11.48 -6.29 4.85
C GLY A 62 12.34 -7.53 5.07
N ARG A 63 12.97 -8.01 4.00
CA ARG A 63 13.95 -9.10 4.08
C ARG A 63 15.18 -8.74 3.26
N ASP A 64 16.35 -8.88 3.86
CA ASP A 64 17.61 -8.67 3.15
C ASP A 64 17.73 -9.71 2.03
N LYS A 65 18.18 -9.31 0.84
CA LYS A 65 18.11 -10.16 -0.38
C LYS A 65 18.86 -11.50 -0.25
N LYS A 66 19.91 -11.53 0.58
CA LYS A 66 20.74 -12.72 0.85
C LYS A 66 20.35 -13.45 2.14
N ALA A 67 19.39 -12.92 2.89
CA ALA A 67 18.98 -13.52 4.15
C ALA A 67 18.06 -14.73 3.90
N PRO A 68 18.13 -15.75 4.78
CA PRO A 68 17.18 -16.85 4.77
C PRO A 68 15.73 -16.39 4.93
N VAL A 69 14.79 -17.24 4.51
CA VAL A 69 13.36 -16.88 4.46
C VAL A 69 12.77 -16.50 5.82
N TRP A 70 13.28 -17.05 6.92
CA TRP A 70 12.84 -16.78 8.28
C TRP A 70 13.37 -15.46 8.84
N GLN A 71 14.45 -14.88 8.28
CA GLN A 71 15.05 -13.64 8.75
C GLN A 71 14.39 -12.39 8.14
N HIS A 72 13.10 -12.22 8.42
CA HIS A 72 12.35 -11.03 8.05
C HIS A 72 12.38 -9.99 9.17
N LYS A 73 12.06 -8.75 8.83
CA LYS A 73 11.99 -7.61 9.74
C LYS A 73 10.64 -6.93 9.56
N HIS A 74 9.98 -6.61 10.67
CA HIS A 74 8.80 -5.74 10.68
C HIS A 74 9.29 -4.30 10.55
N LEU A 75 9.26 -3.75 9.33
CA LEU A 75 9.69 -2.37 9.05
C LEU A 75 8.70 -1.35 9.62
N ALA A 76 7.42 -1.69 9.60
CA ALA A 76 6.38 -1.01 10.35
C ALA A 76 5.35 -2.05 10.77
N ALA A 77 5.12 -2.18 12.08
CA ALA A 77 4.19 -3.16 12.64
C ALA A 77 2.73 -2.84 12.29
N HIS A 78 2.36 -1.56 12.24
CA HIS A 78 1.02 -1.13 11.82
C HIS A 78 1.09 0.23 11.12
N ILE A 79 0.33 0.36 10.04
CA ILE A 79 -0.03 1.63 9.41
C ILE A 79 -1.51 1.58 9.06
N ALA A 80 -2.30 2.56 9.50
CA ALA A 80 -3.59 2.85 8.89
C ALA A 80 -3.36 3.72 7.65
N ILE A 81 -3.83 3.29 6.48
CA ILE A 81 -3.56 3.97 5.20
C ILE A 81 -4.83 4.04 4.35
N ASN A 82 -5.05 5.18 3.69
CA ASN A 82 -6.18 5.31 2.78
C ASN A 82 -5.90 4.64 1.41
N LYS A 83 -6.97 4.35 0.66
CA LYS A 83 -6.84 3.67 -0.65
C LYS A 83 -5.90 4.38 -1.64
N PRO A 84 -5.97 5.71 -1.87
CA PRO A 84 -5.07 6.37 -2.81
C PRO A 84 -3.58 6.25 -2.42
N ALA A 85 -3.25 6.34 -1.14
CA ALA A 85 -1.87 6.20 -0.66
C ALA A 85 -1.36 4.76 -0.80
N LEU A 86 -2.22 3.78 -0.54
CA LEU A 86 -1.89 2.37 -0.74
C LEU A 86 -1.62 2.06 -2.22
N LEU A 87 -2.49 2.51 -3.12
CA LEU A 87 -2.35 2.31 -4.56
C LEU A 87 -1.07 2.94 -5.13
N LYS A 88 -0.63 4.08 -4.58
CA LYS A 88 0.67 4.70 -4.94
C LYS A 88 1.89 3.90 -4.48
N SER A 89 1.71 2.96 -3.56
CA SER A 89 2.79 2.27 -2.87
C SER A 89 3.06 0.85 -3.39
N ILE A 90 2.01 0.18 -3.89
CA ILE A 90 2.08 -1.22 -4.33
C ILE A 90 2.55 -1.35 -5.78
N ILE A 91 3.26 -2.44 -6.07
CA ILE A 91 3.81 -2.71 -7.40
C ILE A 91 3.16 -3.93 -8.03
N LYS A 92 3.13 -5.07 -7.32
CA LYS A 92 2.53 -6.32 -7.81
C LYS A 92 2.07 -7.20 -6.65
N PRO A 93 1.05 -8.04 -6.87
CA PRO A 93 0.59 -8.98 -5.86
C PRO A 93 1.64 -10.08 -5.63
N LEU A 94 1.65 -10.62 -4.41
CA LEU A 94 2.49 -11.73 -4.00
C LEU A 94 1.63 -12.92 -3.58
N LYS A 95 2.17 -14.13 -3.73
CA LYS A 95 1.53 -15.38 -3.29
C LYS A 95 2.06 -15.92 -1.95
N LYS A 96 3.15 -15.34 -1.46
CA LYS A 96 3.88 -15.78 -0.26
C LYS A 96 4.63 -14.60 0.36
N GLY A 97 4.93 -14.73 1.65
CA GLY A 97 5.57 -13.67 2.43
C GLY A 97 4.77 -13.29 3.68
N ASP A 98 3.67 -13.99 3.96
CA ASP A 98 2.94 -13.82 5.20
C ASP A 98 3.81 -14.19 6.42
N VAL A 99 3.53 -13.56 7.56
CA VAL A 99 4.27 -13.71 8.81
C VAL A 99 3.29 -13.72 9.98
N TYR A 100 3.73 -14.21 11.16
CA TYR A 100 2.86 -14.19 12.34
C TYR A 100 2.52 -12.74 12.74
N PRO A 101 1.23 -12.41 12.93
CA PRO A 101 0.76 -11.03 13.02
C PRO A 101 0.89 -10.43 14.43
N GLU A 102 1.57 -11.08 15.38
CA GLU A 102 1.62 -10.60 16.78
C GLU A 102 2.14 -9.16 16.89
N SER A 103 3.14 -8.79 16.08
CA SER A 103 3.64 -7.41 15.99
C SER A 103 2.54 -6.45 15.51
N PHE A 104 1.82 -6.84 14.46
CA PHE A 104 0.69 -6.09 13.92
C PHE A 104 -0.44 -5.93 14.93
N ASP A 105 -0.89 -7.01 15.56
CA ASP A 105 -2.02 -7.00 16.48
C ASP A 105 -1.77 -6.06 17.67
N ASN A 106 -0.54 -6.07 18.20
CA ASN A 106 -0.12 -5.18 19.28
C ASN A 106 -0.11 -3.70 18.84
N ALA A 107 0.45 -3.41 17.68
CA ALA A 107 0.54 -2.05 17.16
C ALA A 107 -0.84 -1.51 16.74
N PHE A 108 -1.68 -2.32 16.11
CA PHE A 108 -3.06 -1.98 15.75
C PHE A 108 -3.93 -1.74 16.99
N SER A 109 -3.79 -2.57 18.03
CA SER A 109 -4.46 -2.36 19.32
C SER A 109 -4.07 -1.04 19.95
N SER A 110 -2.80 -0.65 19.84
CA SER A 110 -2.31 0.65 20.31
C SER A 110 -2.92 1.81 19.51
N TRP A 111 -2.87 1.74 18.19
CA TRP A 111 -3.48 2.73 17.29
C TRP A 111 -4.97 2.93 17.59
N LYS A 112 -5.73 1.86 17.80
CA LYS A 112 -7.17 1.95 18.12
C LYS A 112 -7.46 2.74 19.39
N LYS A 113 -6.54 2.71 20.37
CA LYS A 113 -6.71 3.42 21.66
C LYS A 113 -6.35 4.90 21.58
N GLU A 114 -5.64 5.33 20.53
CA GLU A 114 -5.31 6.74 20.31
C GLU A 114 -6.58 7.58 20.13
N ASN A 115 -6.44 8.89 20.38
CA ASN A 115 -7.51 9.88 20.23
C ASN A 115 -8.83 9.48 20.92
N ASP A 116 -8.73 9.03 22.19
CA ASP A 116 -9.85 8.55 23.00
C ASP A 116 -10.62 7.37 22.36
N GLY A 117 -9.90 6.44 21.75
CA GLY A 117 -10.49 5.28 21.10
C GLY A 117 -10.99 5.52 19.68
N LYS A 118 -10.72 6.71 19.10
CA LYS A 118 -11.13 7.05 17.73
C LYS A 118 -10.14 6.58 16.67
N GLY A 119 -9.03 6.00 17.08
CA GLY A 119 -7.95 5.60 16.19
C GLY A 119 -6.93 6.72 15.98
N GLY A 120 -5.71 6.33 15.64
CA GLY A 120 -4.59 7.22 15.40
C GLY A 120 -4.55 7.86 14.02
N ALA A 121 -3.36 8.33 13.64
CA ALA A 121 -3.11 8.93 12.33
C ALA A 121 -3.39 7.96 11.17
N ILE A 122 -3.85 8.51 10.05
CA ILE A 122 -4.06 7.80 8.78
C ILE A 122 -3.04 8.32 7.77
N CYS A 123 -2.25 7.42 7.20
CA CYS A 123 -1.33 7.70 6.11
C CYS A 123 -2.10 8.07 4.83
N THR A 124 -1.79 9.24 4.28
CA THR A 124 -2.43 9.80 3.08
C THR A 124 -1.44 10.02 1.92
N THR A 125 -0.16 9.64 2.09
CA THR A 125 0.89 9.84 1.08
C THR A 125 1.33 8.51 0.44
N SER A 126 2.45 7.92 0.85
CA SER A 126 2.90 6.59 0.45
C SER A 126 3.43 5.83 1.65
N VAL A 127 3.41 4.50 1.59
CA VAL A 127 3.93 3.63 2.66
C VAL A 127 5.38 3.99 3.00
N ILE A 128 6.22 4.27 2.00
CA ILE A 128 7.63 4.62 2.22
C ILE A 128 7.78 5.96 2.95
N GLU A 129 6.90 6.92 2.71
CA GLU A 129 6.93 8.22 3.37
C GLU A 129 6.37 8.15 4.80
N CYS A 130 5.32 7.36 5.03
CA CYS A 130 4.72 7.18 6.35
C CYS A 130 5.56 6.30 7.30
N MET A 131 6.58 5.61 6.79
CA MET A 131 7.56 4.87 7.62
C MET A 131 8.74 5.73 8.10
N LYS A 132 8.89 6.97 7.61
CA LYS A 132 9.97 7.87 8.01
C LYS A 132 9.58 8.65 9.26
#